data_AF-A0AAI9WBS0-F1
#
_entry.id   AF-A0AAI9WBS0-F1
#
_cell.length_a   1.000
_cell.length_b   1.000
_cell.length_c   1.000
_cell.angle_alpha   90.00
_cell.angle_beta   90.00
_cell.angle_gamma   90.00
#
_symmetry.space_group_name_H-M   'P 1'
#
loop_
_entity.id
_entity.type
_entity.pdbx_description
1 polymer ?
#
loop_
_entity_poly.entity_id
_entity_poly.type
_entity_poly.pdbx_seq_one_letter_code
_entity_poly.pdbx_strand_id
1 'polypeptide(L)'
;MRILFLSLSVFILSTTIECSNSSITPETYTTQNPDAKEILTLDPKADIFQLDGMIYQTGIEWVEELSLTTDEQVGEIKTRNDTDTNFEGGMSNKLPVGAKIYSAEESDEVAGPILLVESEGKLLKYYGLVEG
;
A
#
# COMPACT_ATOMS: atom_id res chain seq x y z
N MET A 1 37.29 -57.05 -10.08
CA MET A 1 37.24 -57.44 -11.51
C MET A 1 35.97 -56.85 -12.09
N ARG A 2 36.11 -56.04 -13.14
CA ARG A 2 35.03 -55.34 -13.84
C ARG A 2 34.00 -56.34 -14.38
N ILE A 3 32.71 -56.07 -14.23
CA ILE A 3 31.74 -56.46 -15.26
C ILE A 3 30.81 -55.28 -15.54
N LEU A 4 30.84 -54.94 -16.82
CA LEU A 4 30.22 -53.85 -17.54
C LEU A 4 28.81 -54.32 -17.95
N PHE A 5 27.76 -53.61 -17.54
CA PHE A 5 26.42 -53.81 -18.12
C PHE A 5 26.13 -52.68 -19.11
N LEU A 6 26.41 -53.00 -20.36
CA LEU A 6 25.82 -52.39 -21.55
C LEU A 6 24.30 -52.62 -21.52
N SER A 7 23.57 -51.61 -22.02
CA SER A 7 22.39 -51.75 -22.88
C SER A 7 21.02 -51.37 -22.29
N LEU A 8 20.42 -50.40 -23.01
CA LEU A 8 19.00 -50.27 -23.35
C LEU A 8 18.07 -49.54 -22.37
N SER A 9 17.88 -48.25 -22.63
CA SER A 9 16.56 -47.63 -22.52
C SER A 9 16.56 -46.29 -23.26
N VAL A 10 16.04 -46.29 -24.47
CA VAL A 10 15.65 -45.08 -25.22
C VAL A 10 14.57 -44.37 -24.39
N PHE A 11 14.93 -43.33 -23.65
CA PHE A 11 13.94 -42.40 -23.06
C PHE A 11 13.67 -41.29 -24.07
N ILE A 12 12.74 -41.62 -24.97
CA ILE A 12 11.61 -40.81 -25.43
C ILE A 12 11.81 -39.30 -25.30
N LEU A 13 11.92 -38.64 -26.46
CA LEU A 13 11.88 -37.20 -26.62
C LEU A 13 10.71 -36.58 -25.84
N SER A 14 11.04 -35.79 -24.82
CA SER A 14 10.09 -34.91 -24.16
C SER A 14 9.72 -33.80 -25.13
N THR A 15 8.51 -33.87 -25.68
CA THR A 15 7.89 -32.81 -26.47
C THR A 15 7.80 -31.54 -25.64
N THR A 16 8.40 -30.46 -26.12
CA THR A 16 8.24 -29.13 -25.55
C THR A 16 6.79 -28.69 -25.74
N ILE A 17 6.04 -28.60 -24.64
CA ILE A 17 4.75 -27.91 -24.62
C ILE A 17 5.07 -26.42 -24.70
N GLU A 18 4.82 -25.84 -25.86
CA GLU A 18 4.92 -24.40 -26.11
C GLU A 18 3.71 -23.74 -25.43
N CYS A 19 3.91 -23.23 -24.21
CA CYS A 19 2.93 -22.39 -23.55
C CYS A 19 2.74 -21.13 -24.37
N SER A 20 1.54 -20.96 -24.91
CA SER A 20 1.10 -19.73 -25.56
C SER A 20 1.09 -18.62 -24.50
N ASN A 21 2.08 -17.73 -24.54
CA ASN A 21 2.10 -16.55 -23.71
C ASN A 21 1.04 -15.59 -24.25
N SER A 22 -0.15 -15.66 -23.64
CA SER A 22 -1.04 -14.49 -23.58
C SER A 22 -0.20 -13.33 -23.07
N SER A 23 -0.16 -12.25 -23.84
CA SER A 23 0.62 -11.05 -23.51
C SER A 23 0.02 -10.39 -22.28
N ILE A 24 0.35 -10.91 -21.10
CA ILE A 24 0.29 -10.17 -19.85
C ILE A 24 1.37 -9.11 -20.02
N THR A 25 0.96 -7.85 -20.17
CA THR A 25 1.86 -6.71 -20.07
C THR A 25 2.61 -6.87 -18.75
N PRO A 26 3.95 -6.95 -18.75
CA PRO A 26 4.68 -6.97 -17.49
C PRO A 26 4.39 -5.64 -16.79
N GLU A 27 3.63 -5.71 -15.70
CA GLU A 27 3.52 -4.61 -14.74
C GLU A 27 4.96 -4.24 -14.37
N THR A 28 5.39 -3.06 -14.78
CA THR A 28 6.68 -2.52 -14.38
C THR A 28 6.58 -2.24 -12.90
N TYR A 29 7.19 -3.08 -12.06
CA TYR A 29 7.41 -2.77 -10.65
C TYR A 29 8.33 -1.55 -10.58
N THR A 30 7.75 -0.37 -10.49
CA THR A 30 8.45 0.85 -10.11
C THR A 30 8.60 0.82 -8.60
N THR A 31 9.80 1.11 -8.06
CA THR A 31 10.04 1.35 -6.62
C THR A 31 9.44 2.69 -6.17
N GLN A 32 8.20 2.96 -6.54
CA GLN A 32 7.49 4.20 -6.29
C GLN A 32 6.43 3.94 -5.23
N ASN A 33 6.26 4.86 -4.28
CA ASN A 33 5.19 4.75 -3.28
C ASN A 33 3.85 4.49 -3.97
N PRO A 34 2.99 3.64 -3.39
CA PRO A 34 1.74 3.26 -4.03
C PRO A 34 0.83 4.48 -4.18
N ASP A 35 0.13 4.56 -5.30
CA ASP A 35 -0.89 5.58 -5.51
C ASP A 35 -2.28 5.15 -4.99
N ALA A 36 -3.22 6.10 -4.96
CA ALA A 36 -4.58 5.82 -4.48
C ALA A 36 -5.30 4.76 -5.34
N LYS A 37 -4.98 4.65 -6.63
CA LYS A 37 -5.57 3.67 -7.55
C LYS A 37 -5.13 2.26 -7.21
N GLU A 38 -3.85 2.07 -6.93
CA GLU A 38 -3.31 0.77 -6.52
C GLU A 38 -3.96 0.31 -5.21
N ILE A 39 -4.00 1.18 -4.20
CA ILE A 39 -4.60 0.85 -2.89
C ILE A 39 -6.09 0.53 -3.01
N LEU A 40 -6.87 1.36 -3.71
CA LEU A 40 -8.31 1.16 -3.86
C LEU A 40 -8.68 0.02 -4.82
N THR A 41 -7.76 -0.40 -5.70
CA THR A 41 -7.94 -1.61 -6.51
C THR A 41 -7.79 -2.87 -5.65
N LEU A 42 -6.84 -2.88 -4.72
CA LEU A 42 -6.59 -4.00 -3.80
C LEU A 42 -7.64 -4.06 -2.68
N ASP A 43 -7.95 -2.92 -2.06
CA ASP A 43 -8.97 -2.77 -1.05
C ASP A 43 -9.90 -1.59 -1.38
N PRO A 44 -11.03 -1.84 -2.07
CA PRO A 44 -12.03 -0.80 -2.36
C PRO A 44 -12.66 -0.15 -1.13
N LYS A 45 -12.46 -0.74 0.06
CA LYS A 45 -12.93 -0.20 1.34
C LYS A 45 -11.82 0.47 2.13
N ALA A 46 -10.61 0.63 1.59
CA ALA A 46 -9.55 1.35 2.28
C ALA A 46 -10.01 2.79 2.59
N ASP A 47 -9.65 3.29 3.78
CA ASP A 47 -9.78 4.70 4.11
C ASP A 47 -8.42 5.36 3.91
N ILE A 48 -8.34 6.24 2.92
CA ILE A 48 -7.09 6.86 2.52
C ILE A 48 -7.23 8.37 2.30
N PHE A 49 -6.11 9.05 2.43
CA PHE A 49 -5.94 10.41 1.93
C PHE A 49 -4.54 10.58 1.34
N GLN A 50 -4.35 11.62 0.54
CA GLN A 50 -3.04 12.01 0.03
C GLN A 50 -2.58 13.31 0.65
N LEU A 51 -1.35 13.35 1.14
CA LEU A 51 -0.69 14.58 1.60
C LEU A 51 0.76 14.58 1.12
N ASP A 52 1.19 15.71 0.54
CA ASP A 52 2.55 15.89 0.00
C ASP A 52 3.03 14.76 -0.94
N GLY A 53 2.09 14.22 -1.72
CA GLY A 53 2.37 13.15 -2.68
C GLY A 53 2.47 11.74 -2.08
N MET A 54 2.23 11.59 -0.77
CA MET A 54 2.20 10.29 -0.09
C MET A 54 0.76 9.88 0.23
N ILE A 55 0.45 8.59 0.04
CA ILE A 55 -0.81 7.99 0.46
C ILE A 55 -0.71 7.58 1.93
N TYR A 56 -1.73 7.96 2.69
CA TYR A 56 -1.90 7.61 4.09
C TYR A 56 -3.13 6.72 4.26
N GLN A 57 -3.00 5.62 4.99
CA GLN A 57 -4.08 4.64 5.21
C GLN A 57 -4.29 4.34 6.70
N THR A 58 -5.56 4.23 7.13
CA THR A 58 -5.93 3.83 8.51
C THR A 58 -6.16 2.32 8.64
N GLY A 59 -6.30 1.82 9.88
CA GLY A 59 -6.63 0.42 10.14
C GLY A 59 -5.45 -0.53 9.99
N ILE A 60 -4.22 -0.01 10.06
CA ILE A 60 -3.00 -0.81 10.10
C ILE A 60 -2.82 -1.34 11.53
N GLU A 61 -2.89 -2.65 11.72
CA GLU A 61 -2.97 -3.31 13.05
C GLU A 61 -1.94 -2.78 14.06
N TRP A 62 -0.66 -2.79 13.71
CA TRP A 62 0.40 -2.34 14.61
C TRP A 62 0.34 -0.84 14.93
N VAL A 63 -0.21 -0.01 14.04
CA VAL A 63 -0.40 1.44 14.27
C VAL A 63 -1.58 1.67 15.21
N GLU A 64 -2.65 0.89 15.07
CA GLU A 64 -3.82 0.98 15.94
C GLU A 64 -3.49 0.63 17.40
N GLU A 65 -2.47 -0.19 17.64
CA GLU A 65 -2.00 -0.55 18.99
C GLU A 65 -1.19 0.55 19.69
N LEU A 66 -0.66 1.53 18.95
CA LEU A 66 0.17 2.60 19.52
C LEU A 66 -0.65 3.58 20.36
N SER A 67 -0.08 4.07 21.47
CA SER A 67 -0.69 5.15 22.26
C SER A 67 -0.10 6.48 21.86
N LEU A 68 -0.71 7.15 20.86
CA LEU A 68 -0.20 8.38 20.27
C LEU A 68 -1.03 9.60 20.66
N THR A 69 -0.34 10.73 20.79
CA THR A 69 -0.87 12.08 21.04
C THR A 69 -0.53 12.98 19.85
N THR A 70 -1.38 13.98 19.59
CA THR A 70 -1.17 14.97 18.53
C THR A 70 -0.11 15.99 18.93
N ASP A 71 0.73 16.38 17.99
CA ASP A 71 1.69 17.49 18.14
C ASP A 71 1.24 18.71 17.31
N GLU A 72 1.77 18.89 16.10
CA GLU A 72 1.50 20.03 15.24
C GLU A 72 0.45 19.72 14.15
N GLN A 73 -0.37 20.71 13.78
CA GLN A 73 -1.24 20.58 12.61
C GLN A 73 -0.39 20.71 11.34
N VAL A 74 -0.30 19.64 10.56
CA VAL A 74 0.51 19.57 9.32
C VAL A 74 -0.34 19.66 8.05
N GLY A 75 -1.66 19.55 8.16
CA GLY A 75 -2.53 19.62 6.99
C GLY A 75 -4.02 19.71 7.31
N GLU A 76 -4.81 19.65 6.24
CA GLU A 76 -6.27 19.63 6.27
C GLU A 76 -6.80 18.93 5.01
N ILE A 77 -7.90 18.18 5.14
CA ILE A 77 -8.63 17.63 4.00
C ILE A 77 -9.37 18.75 3.29
N LYS A 78 -8.97 19.01 2.04
CA LYS A 78 -9.49 20.09 1.20
C LYS A 78 -10.67 19.64 0.36
N THR A 79 -10.64 18.40 -0.11
CA THR A 79 -11.65 17.86 -1.02
C THR A 79 -11.91 16.39 -0.74
N ARG A 80 -13.11 15.93 -1.08
CA ARG A 80 -13.49 14.53 -1.01
C ARG A 80 -13.57 13.97 -2.44
N ASN A 81 -12.91 12.83 -2.67
CA ASN A 81 -12.97 12.12 -3.94
C ASN A 81 -13.48 10.69 -3.70
N ASP A 82 -14.76 10.48 -3.96
CA ASP A 82 -15.44 9.18 -3.87
C ASP A 82 -15.83 8.60 -5.24
N THR A 83 -15.49 9.30 -6.33
CA THR A 83 -15.89 8.93 -7.69
C THR A 83 -14.77 8.34 -8.54
N ASP A 84 -13.52 8.67 -8.23
CA ASP A 84 -12.35 8.11 -8.93
C ASP A 84 -11.15 7.91 -7.98
N THR A 85 -10.00 7.55 -8.55
CA THR A 85 -8.78 7.19 -7.83
C THR A 85 -7.62 8.15 -8.09
N ASN A 86 -7.86 9.30 -8.72
CA ASN A 86 -6.82 10.28 -9.01
C ASN A 86 -6.75 11.28 -7.86
N PHE A 87 -5.91 10.98 -6.86
CA PHE A 87 -5.79 11.81 -5.67
C PHE A 87 -4.76 12.93 -5.87
N GLU A 88 -5.09 14.10 -5.33
CA GLU A 88 -4.18 15.23 -5.20
C GLU A 88 -3.97 15.57 -3.72
N GLY A 89 -3.00 16.43 -3.41
CA GLY A 89 -2.69 16.82 -2.03
C GLY A 89 -3.90 17.42 -1.29
N GLY A 90 -4.31 16.76 -0.20
CA GLY A 90 -5.47 17.11 0.61
C GLY A 90 -6.79 16.45 0.17
N MET A 91 -6.76 15.44 -0.71
CA MET A 91 -7.92 14.61 -1.04
C MET A 91 -8.08 13.42 -0.10
N SER A 92 -9.31 13.05 0.23
CA SER A 92 -9.67 11.79 0.89
C SER A 92 -10.92 11.16 0.26
N ASN A 93 -11.05 9.84 0.31
CA ASN A 93 -12.30 9.16 -0.06
C ASN A 93 -13.33 9.10 1.08
N LYS A 94 -12.90 9.20 2.35
CA LYS A 94 -13.81 9.01 3.49
C LYS A 94 -13.80 10.12 4.54
N LEU A 95 -12.71 10.86 4.70
CA LEU A 95 -12.67 11.97 5.64
C LEU A 95 -13.54 13.13 5.14
N PRO A 96 -14.18 13.88 6.05
CA PRO A 96 -14.91 15.09 5.67
C PRO A 96 -13.95 16.22 5.30
N VAL A 97 -14.39 17.12 4.42
CA VAL A 97 -13.67 18.37 4.14
C VAL A 97 -13.57 19.19 5.43
N GLY A 98 -12.39 19.74 5.69
CA GLY A 98 -12.08 20.46 6.93
C GLY A 98 -11.49 19.59 8.04
N ALA A 99 -11.38 18.27 7.85
CA ALA A 99 -10.70 17.41 8.81
C ALA A 99 -9.22 17.81 8.93
N LYS A 100 -8.77 18.09 10.15
CA LYS A 100 -7.40 18.53 10.44
C LYS A 100 -6.48 17.32 10.56
N ILE A 101 -5.29 17.46 10.01
CA ILE A 101 -4.25 16.42 10.01
C ILE A 101 -3.11 16.90 10.89
N TYR A 102 -2.70 16.06 11.84
CA TYR A 102 -1.67 16.34 12.83
C TYR A 102 -0.52 15.36 12.73
N SER A 103 0.70 15.81 13.07
CA SER A 103 1.79 14.89 13.40
C SER A 103 1.51 14.19 14.74
N ALA A 104 2.11 13.02 14.92
CA ALA A 104 2.21 12.38 16.22
C ALA A 104 3.39 12.97 17.02
N GLU A 105 3.25 13.09 18.33
CA GLU A 105 4.39 13.40 19.20
C GLU A 105 5.50 12.35 19.03
N GLU A 106 6.75 12.80 18.88
CA GLU A 106 7.89 11.91 18.70
C GLU A 106 8.11 11.02 19.93
N SER A 107 8.25 9.71 19.71
CA SER A 107 8.61 8.74 20.74
C SER A 107 9.27 7.51 20.14
N ASP A 108 9.95 6.72 20.98
CA ASP A 108 10.61 5.47 20.58
C ASP A 108 9.62 4.41 20.03
N GLU A 109 8.32 4.58 20.27
CA GLU A 109 7.26 3.69 19.76
C GLU A 109 6.83 4.02 18.33
N VAL A 110 7.13 5.24 17.84
CA VAL A 110 6.74 5.69 16.50
C VAL A 110 7.77 5.23 15.46
N ALA A 111 7.46 4.15 14.77
CA ALA A 111 8.25 3.65 13.65
C ALA A 111 7.61 4.02 12.30
N GLY A 112 8.04 5.14 11.70
CA GLY A 112 7.64 5.54 10.34
C GLY A 112 6.66 6.72 10.28
N PRO A 113 6.16 7.08 9.08
CA PRO A 113 5.31 8.26 8.88
C PRO A 113 3.89 8.00 9.40
N ILE A 114 3.59 8.44 10.62
CA ILE A 114 2.25 8.33 11.21
C ILE A 114 1.64 9.72 11.37
N LEU A 115 0.42 9.88 10.86
CA LEU A 115 -0.39 11.07 11.03
C LEU A 115 -1.69 10.76 11.78
N LEU A 116 -2.20 11.76 12.47
CA LEU A 116 -3.38 11.68 13.30
C LEU A 116 -4.47 12.61 12.74
N VAL A 117 -5.70 12.11 12.63
CA VAL A 117 -6.84 12.89 12.13
C VAL A 117 -8.00 12.80 13.11
N GLU A 118 -8.45 13.96 13.58
CA GLU A 118 -9.69 14.04 14.35
C GLU A 118 -10.90 14.01 13.41
N SER A 119 -11.73 12.99 13.53
CA SER A 119 -12.97 12.85 12.77
C SER A 119 -14.05 12.19 13.61
N GLU A 120 -15.27 12.74 13.60
CA GLU A 120 -16.42 12.20 14.33
C GLU A 120 -16.16 11.97 15.84
N GLY A 121 -15.34 12.83 16.46
CA GLY A 121 -14.98 12.71 17.88
C GLY A 121 -14.02 11.56 18.20
N LYS A 122 -13.37 10.97 17.19
CA LYS A 122 -12.31 9.97 17.33
C LYS A 122 -11.01 10.49 16.76
N LEU A 123 -9.90 10.09 17.37
CA LEU A 123 -8.57 10.29 16.84
C LEU A 123 -8.19 9.05 16.01
N LEU A 124 -8.19 9.19 14.70
CA LEU A 124 -7.83 8.13 13.76
C LEU A 124 -6.33 8.21 13.46
N LYS A 125 -5.68 7.04 13.31
CA LYS A 125 -4.26 6.94 12.98
C LYS A 125 -4.10 6.50 11.54
N TYR A 126 -3.18 7.13 10.84
CA TYR A 126 -2.89 6.85 9.45
C TYR A 126 -1.41 6.63 9.24
N TYR A 127 -1.06 5.57 8.52
CA TYR A 127 0.31 5.26 8.15
C TYR A 127 0.58 5.68 6.71
N GLY A 128 1.69 6.38 6.51
CA GLY A 128 2.19 6.74 5.19
C GLY A 128 2.77 5.52 4.48
N LEU A 129 2.23 5.18 3.32
CA LEU A 129 2.66 4.05 2.53
C LEU A 129 3.91 4.44 1.74
N VAL A 130 5.04 3.83 2.12
CA VAL A 130 6.34 4.04 1.49
C VAL A 130 6.82 2.71 0.93
N GLU A 131 7.17 2.66 -0.36
CA GLU A 131 7.88 1.49 -0.92
C GLU A 131 9.37 1.57 -0.59
N GLY A 132 9.99 0.41 -0.32
CA GLY A 132 11.40 0.27 0.04
C GLY A 132 12.10 -0.79 -0.81
#